data_AF-J9FUS5-F1
#
_entry.id   AF-J9FUS5-F1
#
_cell.length_a   1.000
_cell.length_b   1.000
_cell.length_c   1.000
_cell.angle_alpha   90.00
_cell.angle_beta   90.00
_cell.angle_gamma   90.00
#
_symmetry.space_group_name_H-M   'P 1'
#
loop_
_entity.id
_entity.type
_entity.pdbx_description
1 polymer ?
#
loop_
_entity_poly.entity_id
_entity_poly.type
_entity_poly.pdbx_seq_one_letter_code
_entity_poly.pdbx_strand_id
1 'polypeptide(L)'
;MALLMVIGCVNVFSASYIVAQYENFSSYHYLGRYIIYAVLGMGCIYMVRKIGYRWFMHPRNVMLAYFASVVLVLLVYAVGVEANGAKRWLHLGFITFQPSELAKVVAIMMTALALSHSIRVGKTVSLL
;
A
#
# COMPACT_ATOMS: atom_id res chain seq x y z
N MET A 1 -8.56 -6.49 -13.97
CA MET A 1 -8.78 -5.85 -12.65
C MET A 1 -10.22 -5.96 -12.19
N ALA A 2 -11.21 -5.48 -12.95
CA ALA A 2 -12.61 -5.60 -12.57
C ALA A 2 -13.05 -7.05 -12.27
N LEU A 3 -12.64 -8.02 -13.09
CA LEU A 3 -12.95 -9.44 -12.86
C LEU A 3 -12.41 -9.96 -11.51
N LEU A 4 -11.17 -9.62 -11.16
CA LEU A 4 -10.55 -10.03 -9.89
C LEU A 4 -11.23 -9.35 -8.68
N MET A 5 -11.68 -8.10 -8.83
CA MET A 5 -12.45 -7.42 -7.79
C MET A 5 -13.82 -8.08 -7.58
N VAL A 6 -14.50 -8.51 -8.64
CA VAL A 6 -15.79 -9.21 -8.52
C VAL A 6 -15.61 -10.56 -7.82
N ILE A 7 -14.61 -11.35 -8.23
CA ILE A 7 -14.28 -12.64 -7.57
C ILE A 7 -13.93 -12.39 -6.09
N GLY A 8 -13.12 -11.37 -5.80
CA GLY A 8 -12.76 -10.99 -4.43
C GLY A 8 -13.97 -10.56 -3.59
N CYS A 9 -14.90 -9.81 -4.18
CA CYS A 9 -16.15 -9.39 -3.54
C CYS A 9 -17.00 -10.59 -3.12
N VAL A 10 -17.13 -11.60 -4.00
CA VAL A 10 -17.85 -12.85 -3.70
C VAL A 10 -17.16 -13.61 -2.56
N ASN A 11 -15.83 -13.69 -2.59
CA ASN A 11 -15.06 -14.39 -1.56
C ASN A 11 -15.18 -13.71 -0.18
N VAL A 12 -15.08 -12.37 -0.13
CA VAL A 12 -15.23 -11.61 1.13
C VAL A 12 -16.62 -11.80 1.71
N PHE A 13 -17.66 -11.76 0.87
CA PHE A 13 -19.03 -12.01 1.33
C PHE A 13 -19.17 -13.42 1.91
N SER A 14 -18.68 -14.44 1.20
CA SER A 14 -18.79 -15.84 1.65
C SER A 14 -18.05 -16.10 2.97
N ALA A 15 -16.81 -15.60 3.12
CA ALA A 15 -16.00 -15.84 4.30
C ALA A 15 -16.43 -15.01 5.52
N SER A 16 -16.93 -13.80 5.29
CA SER A 16 -17.19 -12.83 6.37
C SER A 16 -18.65 -12.79 6.83
N TYR A 17 -19.56 -13.48 6.13
CA TYR A 17 -20.99 -13.52 6.48
C TYR A 17 -21.22 -14.08 7.88
N ILE A 18 -20.53 -15.18 8.21
CA ILE A 18 -20.64 -15.84 9.52
C ILE A 18 -20.00 -14.98 10.61
N VAL A 19 -18.82 -14.40 10.34
CA VAL A 19 -18.09 -13.54 11.30
C VAL A 19 -18.88 -12.27 11.65
N ALA A 20 -19.55 -11.66 10.67
CA ALA A 20 -20.40 -10.48 10.90
C ALA A 20 -21.56 -10.76 11.87
N GLN A 21 -22.14 -11.96 11.79
CA GLN A 21 -23.22 -12.38 12.70
C GLN A 21 -22.69 -12.60 14.12
N TYR A 22 -21.50 -13.17 14.28
CA TYR A 22 -20.87 -13.36 15.60
C TYR A 22 -20.50 -12.03 16.28
N GLU A 23 -20.12 -11.00 15.53
CA GLU A 23 -19.76 -9.68 16.06
C GLU A 23 -20.95 -8.70 16.18
N ASN A 24 -22.20 -9.17 16.02
CA ASN A 24 -23.42 -8.35 16.03
C ASN A 24 -23.44 -7.17 15.02
N PHE A 25 -22.68 -7.27 13.93
CA PHE A 25 -22.74 -6.30 12.85
C PHE A 25 -23.79 -6.71 11.79
N SER A 26 -24.23 -5.75 10.97
CA SER A 26 -25.01 -6.07 9.77
C SER A 26 -24.21 -7.03 8.88
N SER A 27 -24.86 -8.05 8.31
CA SER A 27 -24.23 -9.07 7.46
C SER A 27 -23.42 -8.52 6.27
N TYR A 28 -23.66 -7.25 5.90
CA TYR A 28 -22.97 -6.55 4.82
C TYR A 28 -21.83 -5.64 5.27
N HIS A 29 -21.48 -5.59 6.56
CA HIS A 29 -20.51 -4.62 7.08
C HIS A 29 -19.11 -4.74 6.44
N TYR A 30 -18.57 -5.96 6.34
CA TYR A 30 -17.27 -6.20 5.70
C TYR A 30 -17.33 -6.02 4.17
N LEU A 31 -18.46 -6.35 3.55
CA LEU A 31 -18.68 -6.12 2.13
C LEU A 31 -18.69 -4.62 1.79
N GLY A 32 -19.39 -3.80 2.60
CA GLY A 32 -19.40 -2.35 2.47
C GLY A 32 -18.01 -1.75 2.58
N ARG A 33 -17.23 -2.18 3.59
CA ARG A 33 -15.81 -1.78 3.72
C ARG A 33 -14.97 -2.16 2.50
N TYR A 34 -15.11 -3.38 2.00
CA TYR A 34 -14.39 -3.84 0.81
C TYR A 34 -14.67 -2.93 -0.40
N ILE A 35 -15.95 -2.61 -0.65
CA ILE A 35 -16.36 -1.74 -1.77
C ILE A 35 -15.80 -0.33 -1.58
N ILE A 36 -15.88 0.25 -0.39
CA ILE A 36 -15.32 1.59 -0.10
C ILE A 36 -13.82 1.62 -0.39
N TYR A 37 -13.05 0.64 0.10
CA TYR A 37 -11.61 0.58 -0.17
C TYR A 37 -11.29 0.31 -1.64
N ALA A 38 -12.11 -0.47 -2.35
CA ALA A 38 -11.95 -0.69 -3.79
C ALA A 38 -12.16 0.61 -4.59
N VAL A 39 -13.19 1.39 -4.26
CA VAL A 39 -13.45 2.70 -4.88
C VAL A 39 -12.35 3.70 -4.56
N LEU A 40 -11.92 3.80 -3.29
CA LEU A 40 -10.80 4.66 -2.90
C LEU A 40 -9.51 4.26 -3.63
N GLY A 41 -9.22 2.96 -3.73
CA GLY A 41 -8.07 2.44 -4.46
C GLY A 41 -8.10 2.79 -5.95
N MET A 42 -9.26 2.66 -6.61
CA MET A 42 -9.44 3.09 -8.00
C MET A 42 -9.24 4.60 -8.16
N GLY A 43 -9.74 5.40 -7.22
CA GLY A 43 -9.50 6.84 -7.16
C GLY A 43 -8.01 7.17 -7.06
N CYS A 44 -7.28 6.50 -6.15
CA CYS A 44 -5.83 6.65 -6.01
C CYS A 44 -5.08 6.30 -7.30
N ILE A 45 -5.43 5.20 -7.97
CA ILE A 45 -4.82 4.83 -9.26
C ILE A 45 -5.06 5.91 -10.31
N TYR A 46 -6.27 6.44 -10.41
CA TYR A 46 -6.60 7.51 -11.35
C TYR A 46 -5.78 8.77 -11.07
N MET A 47 -5.64 9.17 -9.80
CA MET A 47 -4.85 10.34 -9.41
C MET A 47 -3.36 10.16 -9.72
N VAL A 48 -2.78 9.01 -9.38
CA VAL A 48 -1.37 8.70 -9.69
C VAL A 48 -1.13 8.72 -11.20
N ARG A 49 -2.06 8.16 -11.98
CA ARG A 49 -2.00 8.19 -13.45
C ARG A 49 -2.06 9.63 -13.99
N LYS A 50 -2.88 10.50 -13.40
CA LYS A 50 -3.03 11.90 -13.82
C LYS A 50 -1.77 12.74 -13.52
N ILE A 51 -1.14 12.53 -12.35
CA ILE A 51 0.11 13.22 -11.96
C ILE A 51 1.28 12.77 -12.85
N GLY A 52 1.25 11.52 -13.31
CA GLY A 52 2.23 10.95 -14.23
C GLY A 52 3.49 10.46 -13.54
N TYR A 53 4.05 9.36 -14.05
CA TYR A 53 5.18 8.67 -13.41
C TYR A 53 6.46 9.51 -13.33
N ARG A 54 6.65 10.46 -14.27
CA ARG A 54 7.86 11.30 -14.35
C ARG A 54 8.03 12.18 -13.11
N TRP A 55 6.93 12.69 -12.57
CA TRP A 55 6.98 13.49 -11.34
C TRP A 55 7.42 12.62 -10.16
N PHE A 56 6.85 11.42 -10.02
CA PHE A 56 7.22 10.50 -8.95
C PHE A 56 8.68 10.02 -9.06
N MET A 57 9.17 9.76 -10.27
CA MET A 57 10.55 9.32 -10.53
C MET A 57 11.59 10.44 -10.47
N HIS A 58 11.21 11.68 -10.12
CA HIS A 58 12.19 12.73 -9.90
C HIS A 58 13.04 12.38 -8.66
N PRO A 59 14.39 12.44 -8.71
CA PRO A 59 15.26 11.98 -7.60
C PRO A 59 14.90 12.59 -6.24
N ARG A 60 14.59 13.89 -6.21
CA ARG A 60 14.13 14.59 -5.01
C ARG A 60 12.86 13.96 -4.41
N ASN A 61 11.89 13.61 -5.25
CA ASN A 61 10.60 13.07 -4.81
C ASN A 61 10.74 11.64 -4.31
N VAL A 62 11.58 10.83 -4.96
CA VAL A 62 11.87 9.46 -4.50
C VAL A 62 12.61 9.49 -3.17
N MET A 63 13.58 10.39 -3.01
CA MET A 63 14.33 10.52 -1.75
C MET A 63 13.44 11.03 -0.61
N LEU A 64 12.54 11.98 -0.87
CA LEU A 64 11.51 12.40 0.08
C LEU A 64 10.58 11.23 0.47
N ALA A 65 10.11 10.45 -0.52
CA ALA A 65 9.27 9.29 -0.25
C ALA A 65 10.01 8.22 0.56
N TYR A 66 11.32 8.05 0.34
CA TYR A 66 12.19 7.15 1.10
C TYR A 66 12.25 7.57 2.56
N PHE A 67 12.65 8.81 2.86
CA PHE A 67 12.68 9.31 4.23
C PHE A 67 11.32 9.23 4.90
N ALA A 68 10.24 9.61 4.21
CA ALA A 68 8.89 9.49 4.72
C ALA A 68 8.54 8.03 5.09
N SER A 69 8.88 7.06 4.24
CA SER A 69 8.64 5.64 4.51
C SER A 69 9.44 5.11 5.70
N VAL A 70 10.71 5.50 5.83
CA VAL A 70 11.56 5.14 6.98
C VAL A 70 10.98 5.70 8.27
N VAL A 71 10.61 6.99 8.28
CA VAL A 71 9.99 7.63 9.44
C VAL A 71 8.68 6.92 9.82
N LEU A 72 7.84 6.59 8.85
CA LEU A 72 6.59 5.87 9.10
C LEU A 72 6.83 4.49 9.71
N VAL A 73 7.83 3.74 9.22
CA VAL A 73 8.19 2.43 9.78
C VAL A 73 8.70 2.56 11.22
N LEU A 74 9.54 3.56 11.50
CA LEU A 74 9.99 3.85 12.87
C LEU A 74 8.81 4.24 13.78
N LEU A 75 7.83 4.97 13.25
CA LEU A 75 6.62 5.35 13.98
C LEU A 75 5.80 4.12 14.39
N VAL A 76 5.76 3.05 13.58
CA VAL A 76 5.14 1.77 13.98
C VAL A 76 5.76 1.21 15.24
N TYR A 77 7.08 1.34 15.42
CA TYR A 77 7.74 0.83 16.61
C TYR A 77 7.27 1.56 17.88
N ALA A 78 7.09 2.88 17.78
CA ALA A 78 6.67 3.72 18.90
C ALA A 78 5.15 3.63 19.19
N VAL A 79 4.31 3.79 18.16
CA VAL A 79 2.85 4.00 18.30
C VAL A 79 2.05 2.93 17.53
N GLY A 80 2.70 1.90 16.99
CA GLY A 80 2.02 0.83 16.27
C GLY A 80 1.15 -0.01 17.19
N VAL A 81 0.01 -0.42 16.65
CA VAL A 81 -0.92 -1.33 17.32
C VAL A 81 -0.41 -2.75 17.17
N GLU A 82 -0.42 -3.49 18.28
CA GLU A 82 -0.10 -4.92 18.30
C GLU A 82 -1.28 -5.71 17.75
N ALA A 83 -1.02 -6.45 16.67
CA ALA A 83 -1.96 -7.43 16.13
C ALA A 83 -1.20 -8.75 15.97
N ASN A 84 -1.76 -9.85 16.46
CA ASN A 84 -1.15 -11.18 16.41
C ASN A 84 0.30 -11.23 16.95
N GLY A 85 0.59 -10.49 18.03
CA GLY A 85 1.90 -10.46 18.68
C GLY A 85 2.97 -9.58 18.01
N ALA A 86 2.63 -8.78 16.99
CA ALA A 86 3.57 -7.87 16.34
C ALA A 86 2.97 -6.48 16.05
N LYS A 87 3.77 -5.43 16.22
CA LYS A 87 3.42 -4.06 15.80
C LYS A 87 3.72 -3.88 14.31
N ARG A 88 2.67 -3.82 13.49
CA ARG A 88 2.79 -3.64 12.02
C ARG A 88 1.92 -2.53 11.47
N TRP A 89 0.93 -2.11 12.24
CA TRP A 89 -0.17 -1.29 11.80
C TRP A 89 -0.20 0.03 12.56
N LEU A 90 -0.39 1.13 11.84
CA LEU A 90 -0.70 2.44 12.43
C LEU A 90 -2.20 2.66 12.36
N HIS A 91 -2.85 2.76 13.52
CA HIS A 91 -4.25 3.17 13.59
C HIS A 91 -4.35 4.68 13.61
N LEU A 92 -4.85 5.26 12.52
CA LEU A 92 -5.08 6.71 12.37
C LEU A 92 -6.53 7.07 12.74
N GLY A 93 -7.13 6.33 13.68
CA GLY A 93 -8.54 6.44 14.08
C GLY A 93 -9.47 5.69 13.13
N PHE A 94 -9.67 6.22 11.91
CA PHE A 94 -10.65 5.69 10.95
C PHE A 94 -10.04 4.71 9.93
N ILE A 95 -8.73 4.81 9.71
CA ILE A 95 -8.00 4.01 8.73
C ILE A 95 -6.81 3.38 9.43
N THR A 96 -6.57 2.11 9.12
CA THR A 96 -5.34 1.43 9.50
C THR A 96 -4.38 1.46 8.33
N PHE A 97 -3.21 2.07 8.53
CA PHE A 97 -2.19 2.19 7.50
C PHE A 97 -1.02 1.26 7.82
N GLN A 98 -0.51 0.58 6.80
CA GLN A 98 0.64 -0.32 6.93
C GLN A 98 1.86 0.31 6.22
N PRO A 99 2.83 0.87 6.95
CA PRO A 99 3.99 1.55 6.35
C PRO A 99 4.83 0.68 5.42
N SER A 100 4.85 -0.65 5.63
CA SER A 100 5.59 -1.57 4.76
C SER A 100 5.05 -1.62 3.33
N GLU A 101 3.76 -1.33 3.11
CA GLU A 101 3.19 -1.25 1.76
C GLU A 101 3.80 -0.09 0.97
N LEU A 102 3.95 1.08 1.62
CA LEU A 102 4.62 2.23 1.02
C LEU A 102 6.12 1.96 0.81
N ALA A 103 6.78 1.37 1.80
CA ALA A 103 8.21 1.07 1.74
C ALA A 103 8.58 0.17 0.55
N LYS A 104 7.74 -0.83 0.22
CA LYS A 104 7.93 -1.69 -0.97
C LYS A 104 7.93 -0.90 -2.28
N VAL A 105 6.95 -0.01 -2.45
CA VAL A 105 6.85 0.82 -3.67
C VAL A 105 8.06 1.73 -3.78
N VAL A 106 8.45 2.38 -2.68
CA VAL A 106 9.60 3.29 -2.66
C VAL A 106 10.91 2.54 -2.92
N ALA A 107 11.07 1.33 -2.39
CA ALA A 107 12.24 0.49 -2.68
C ALA A 107 12.38 0.21 -4.18
N ILE A 108 11.28 -0.12 -4.88
CA ILE A 108 11.28 -0.31 -6.34
C ILE A 108 11.67 0.98 -7.06
N MET A 109 11.18 2.14 -6.61
CA MET A 109 11.53 3.43 -7.21
C MET A 109 13.01 3.78 -7.01
N MET A 110 13.54 3.53 -5.82
CA MET A 110 14.96 3.75 -5.50
C MET A 110 15.87 2.85 -6.33
N THR A 111 15.57 1.55 -6.43
CA THR A 111 16.37 0.63 -7.23
C THR A 111 16.29 0.97 -8.72
N ALA A 112 15.11 1.34 -9.23
CA ALA A 112 14.95 1.80 -10.61
C ALA A 112 15.79 3.07 -10.90
N LEU A 113 15.82 4.04 -9.98
CA LEU A 113 16.64 5.23 -10.13
C LEU A 113 18.14 4.93 -10.09
N ALA A 114 18.59 4.12 -9.13
CA ALA A 114 19.99 3.74 -9.00
C ALA A 114 20.48 2.98 -10.23
N LEU A 115 19.66 2.07 -10.76
CA LEU A 115 19.95 1.33 -11.98
C LEU A 115 19.98 2.24 -13.21
N SER A 116 18.97 3.11 -13.38
CA SER A 116 18.91 4.06 -14.50
C SER A 116 20.12 5.00 -14.53
N HIS A 117 20.58 5.46 -13.36
CA HIS A 117 21.79 6.26 -13.23
C HIS A 117 23.04 5.46 -13.60
N SER A 118 23.17 4.22 -13.12
CA SER A 118 24.33 3.36 -13.41
C SER A 118 24.47 3.05 -14.90
N ILE A 119 23.36 2.79 -15.58
CA ILE A 119 23.32 2.59 -17.04
C ILE A 119 23.76 3.85 -17.80
N ARG A 120 23.28 5.04 -17.38
CA ARG A 120 23.67 6.32 -18.03
C ARG A 120 25.15 6.65 -17.87
N VAL A 121 25.76 6.26 -16.75
CA VAL A 121 27.18 6.49 -16.46
C VAL A 121 28.08 5.47 -17.18
N GLY A 122 27.51 4.52 -17.92
CA GLY A 122 28.28 3.54 -18.70
C GLY A 122 28.97 2.47 -17.85
N LYS A 123 28.57 2.32 -16.57
CA LYS A 123 29.03 1.18 -15.76
C LYS A 123 28.38 -0.08 -16.31
N THR A 124 29.18 -1.09 -16.64
CA THR A 124 28.69 -2.44 -16.94
C THR A 124 27.99 -2.96 -15.69
N VAL A 125 26.66 -3.01 -15.74
CA VAL A 125 25.86 -3.62 -14.69
C VAL A 125 26.02 -5.13 -14.85
N SER A 126 27.05 -5.70 -14.22
CA SER A 126 27.17 -7.14 -14.07
C SER A 126 26.08 -7.59 -13.10
N LEU A 127 25.04 -8.25 -13.61
CA LEU A 127 24.00 -8.90 -12.80
C LEU A 127 24.43 -10.32 -12.35
N LEU A 128 25.73 -10.60 -12.44
CA LEU A 128 26.42 -11.83 -12.06
C LEU A 128 27.65 -11.48 -11.22
#